data_AF-A0A1R3X1I5-F1
#
_entry.id   AF-A0A1R3X1I5-F1
#
_cell.length_a   1.000
_cell.length_b   1.000
_cell.length_c   1.000
_cell.angle_alpha   90.00
_cell.angle_beta   90.00
_cell.angle_gamma   90.00
#
_symmetry.space_group_name_H-M   'P 1'
#
loop_
_entity.id
_entity.type
_entity.pdbx_description
1 polymer ?
#
loop_
_entity_poly.entity_id
_entity_poly.type
_entity_poly.pdbx_seq_one_letter_code
_entity_poly.pdbx_strand_id
1 'polypeptide(L)'
;MPTIDSVIFQRSPEEFLHQAQREPVEITRQGRRAFVLMPADHYDWLRAAAKRRHRTAEAVDVVIDAVERAEMDAGFTPLDALLG
;
A
#
# COMPACT_ATOMS: atom_id res chain seq x y z
N MET A 1 -3.01 -9.96 9.85
CA MET A 1 -1.62 -10.37 9.60
C MET A 1 -1.21 -11.43 10.63
N PRO A 2 -1.40 -12.71 10.30
CA PRO A 2 -0.91 -13.84 11.08
C PRO A 2 0.61 -13.81 11.24
N THR A 3 1.12 -14.34 12.35
CA THR A 3 2.55 -14.41 12.67
C THR A 3 2.97 -15.86 12.86
N ILE A 4 4.04 -16.27 12.18
CA ILE A 4 4.59 -17.63 12.24
C ILE A 4 6.10 -17.60 12.49
N ASP A 5 6.65 -18.68 13.05
CA ASP A 5 8.10 -18.84 13.13
C ASP A 5 8.67 -19.38 11.80
N SER A 6 9.88 -18.96 11.47
CA SER A 6 10.62 -19.38 10.28
C SER A 6 10.72 -20.91 10.12
N VAL A 7 10.81 -21.66 11.22
CA VAL A 7 10.84 -23.13 11.20
C VAL A 7 9.50 -23.71 10.79
N ILE A 8 8.39 -23.09 11.19
CA ILE A 8 7.04 -23.49 10.77
C ILE A 8 6.83 -23.19 9.29
N PHE A 9 7.24 -22.00 8.85
CA PHE A 9 7.19 -21.61 7.44
C PHE A 9 7.92 -22.62 6.53
N GLN A 10 9.13 -23.05 6.92
CA GLN A 10 9.94 -23.99 6.13
C GLN A 10 9.32 -25.39 6.00
N ARG A 11 8.44 -25.79 6.92
CA ARG A 11 7.77 -27.10 6.86
C ARG A 11 6.65 -27.15 5.82
N SER A 12 5.97 -26.02 5.61
CA SER A 12 4.77 -25.95 4.75
C SER A 12 4.72 -24.63 3.96
N PRO A 13 5.71 -24.34 3.09
CA PRO A 13 5.77 -23.06 2.39
C PRO A 13 4.54 -22.80 1.50
N GLU A 14 3.98 -23.84 0.87
CA GLU A 14 2.81 -23.72 -0.01
C GLU A 14 1.54 -23.26 0.72
N GLU A 15 1.31 -23.76 1.93
CA GLU A 15 0.18 -23.34 2.78
C GLU A 15 0.22 -21.83 3.04
N PHE A 16 1.39 -21.33 3.40
CA PHE A 16 1.58 -19.91 3.69
C PHE A 16 1.57 -19.05 2.42
N LEU A 17 1.98 -19.59 1.27
CA LEU A 17 1.80 -18.91 -0.02
C LEU A 17 0.32 -18.74 -0.35
N HIS A 18 -0.51 -19.76 -0.14
CA HIS A 18 -1.96 -19.65 -0.32
C HIS A 18 -2.60 -18.67 0.67
N GLN A 19 -2.17 -18.69 1.93
CA GLN A 19 -2.64 -17.74 2.93
C GLN A 19 -2.25 -16.30 2.58
N ALA A 20 -1.01 -16.10 2.11
CA ALA A 20 -0.49 -14.79 1.71
C ALA A 20 -1.27 -14.13 0.56
N GLN A 21 -2.00 -14.91 -0.26
CA GLN A 21 -2.88 -14.34 -1.30
C GLN A 21 -4.07 -13.58 -0.70
N ARG A 22 -4.50 -13.90 0.53
CA ARG A 22 -5.65 -13.28 1.19
C ARG A 22 -5.24 -12.16 2.13
N GLU A 23 -4.18 -12.37 2.91
CA GLU A 23 -3.58 -11.36 3.77
C GLU A 23 -2.08 -11.60 3.96
N PRO A 24 -1.27 -10.55 4.15
CA PRO A 24 0.16 -10.72 4.45
C PRO A 24 0.39 -11.59 5.68
N VAL A 25 1.47 -12.38 5.66
CA VAL A 25 1.89 -13.25 6.77
C VAL A 25 3.22 -12.75 7.31
N GLU A 26 3.33 -12.48 8.60
CA GLU A 26 4.59 -12.15 9.26
C GLU A 26 5.37 -13.41 9.61
N ILE A 27 6.65 -13.43 9.24
CA ILE A 27 7.58 -14.50 9.58
C ILE A 27 8.57 -13.96 10.60
N THR A 28 8.65 -14.65 11.74
CA THR A 28 9.59 -14.36 12.83
C THR A 28 10.77 -15.30 12.78
N ARG A 29 11.91 -14.86 13.32
CA ARG A 29 13.09 -15.68 13.56
C ARG A 29 13.57 -15.40 14.97
N GLN A 30 13.67 -16.44 15.80
CA GLN A 30 14.07 -16.31 17.21
C GLN A 30 13.19 -15.29 17.96
N GLY A 31 11.87 -15.32 17.71
CA GLY A 31 10.89 -14.42 18.34
C GLY A 31 10.95 -12.95 17.87
N ARG A 32 11.77 -12.63 16.87
CA ARG A 32 11.84 -11.29 16.28
C ARG A 32 11.22 -11.28 14.90
N ARG A 33 10.51 -10.20 14.57
CA ARG A 33 10.03 -9.93 13.22
C ARG A 33 11.19 -9.94 12.24
N ALA A 34 11.10 -10.77 11.20
CA ALA A 34 12.19 -10.95 10.24
C ALA A 34 11.72 -10.64 8.81
N PHE A 35 10.61 -11.24 8.38
CA PHE A 35 10.08 -11.07 7.02
C PHE A 35 8.57 -10.92 7.02
N VAL A 36 8.02 -10.47 5.90
CA VAL A 36 6.59 -10.53 5.60
C VAL A 36 6.44 -11.20 4.24
N LEU A 37 5.59 -12.23 4.17
CA LEU A 37 5.19 -12.88 2.94
C LEU A 37 3.93 -12.21 2.40
N MET A 38 3.97 -11.80 1.14
CA MET A 38 2.85 -11.22 0.40
C MET A 38 3.07 -11.40 -1.11
N PRO A 39 2.02 -11.28 -1.94
CA PRO A 39 2.18 -11.29 -3.39
C PRO A 39 3.07 -10.14 -3.87
N ALA A 40 3.86 -10.38 -4.91
CA ALA A 40 4.77 -9.38 -5.47
C ALA A 40 4.01 -8.11 -5.91
N ASP A 41 2.87 -8.27 -6.58
CA ASP A 41 2.03 -7.16 -7.04
C ASP A 41 1.55 -6.28 -5.88
N HIS A 42 1.26 -6.88 -4.72
CA HIS A 42 0.86 -6.13 -3.53
C HIS A 42 2.05 -5.31 -2.99
N TYR A 43 3.25 -5.89 -2.95
CA TYR A 43 4.46 -5.17 -2.60
C TYR A 43 4.72 -3.99 -3.56
N ASP A 44 4.57 -4.21 -4.87
CA ASP A 44 4.76 -3.17 -5.88
C ASP A 44 3.74 -2.06 -5.75
N TRP A 45 2.47 -2.39 -5.48
CA TRP A 45 1.43 -1.42 -5.18
C TRP A 45 1.75 -0.59 -3.93
N LEU A 46 2.15 -1.24 -2.83
CA LEU A 46 2.57 -0.57 -1.59
C LEU A 46 3.74 0.39 -1.83
N ARG A 47 4.74 -0.05 -2.58
CA ARG A 47 5.91 0.76 -2.94
C ARG A 47 5.51 1.96 -3.80
N ALA A 48 4.64 1.77 -4.79
CA ALA A 48 4.16 2.85 -5.65
C ALA A 48 3.30 3.84 -4.86
N ALA A 49 2.40 3.37 -3.99
CA ALA A 49 1.57 4.19 -3.13
C ALA A 49 2.40 5.05 -2.16
N ALA A 50 3.43 4.45 -1.53
CA ALA A 50 4.35 5.17 -0.65
C ALA A 50 5.11 6.28 -1.39
N LYS A 51 5.59 6.01 -2.61
CA LYS A 51 6.24 7.03 -3.46
C LYS A 51 5.31 8.19 -3.81
N ARG A 52 4.05 7.91 -4.12
CA ARG A 52 3.05 8.96 -4.40
C ARG A 52 2.79 9.83 -3.17
N ARG A 53 2.58 9.21 -2.01
CA ARG A 53 2.37 9.93 -0.74
C ARG A 53 3.55 10.84 -0.40
N HIS A 54 4.78 10.35 -0.59
CA HIS A 54 5.97 11.16 -0.35
C HIS A 54 6.05 12.36 -1.30
N ARG A 55 5.73 12.19 -2.59
CA ARG A 55 5.69 13.32 -3.54
C ARG A 55 4.67 14.39 -3.17
N THR A 56 3.52 14.01 -2.62
CA THR A 56 2.53 14.99 -2.14
C THR A 56 3.00 15.67 -0.85
N ALA A 57 3.68 14.95 0.05
CA ALA A 57 4.24 15.52 1.27
C ALA A 57 5.44 16.47 1.00
N GLU A 58 6.16 16.27 -0.11
CA GLU A 58 7.22 17.16 -0.60
C GLU A 58 6.72 18.16 -1.65
N ALA A 59 5.40 18.28 -1.83
CA ALA A 59 4.87 19.27 -2.75
C ALA A 59 5.30 20.66 -2.28
N VAL A 60 6.00 21.36 -3.15
CA VAL A 60 6.44 22.73 -2.89
C VAL A 60 5.19 23.60 -2.70
N ASP A 61 5.21 24.52 -1.74
CA ASP A 61 4.04 25.34 -1.39
C ASP A 61 3.38 25.99 -2.62
N VAL A 62 4.18 26.42 -3.61
CA VAL A 62 3.68 26.97 -4.88
C VAL A 62 2.78 26.01 -5.68
N VAL A 63 3.02 24.70 -5.59
CA VAL A 63 2.19 23.68 -6.23
C VAL A 63 0.90 23.47 -5.45
N ILE A 64 0.96 23.48 -4.12
CA ILE A 64 -0.22 23.39 -3.24
C ILE A 64 -1.13 24.61 -3.48
N ASP A 65 -0.55 25.81 -3.43
CA ASP A 65 -1.19 27.09 -3.69
C ASP A 65 -1.83 27.19 -5.07
N ALA A 66 -1.23 26.57 -6.09
CA ALA A 66 -1.76 26.54 -7.44
C ALA A 66 -2.95 25.57 -7.56
N VAL A 67 -2.90 24.44 -6.85
CA VAL A 67 -4.01 23.47 -6.80
C VAL A 67 -5.19 24.03 -6.02
N GLU A 68 -4.97 24.71 -4.89
CA GLU A 68 -6.03 25.36 -4.11
C GLU A 68 -6.76 26.47 -4.88
N ARG A 69 -6.04 27.18 -5.74
CA ARG A 69 -6.60 28.24 -6.60
C ARG A 69 -7.10 27.74 -7.95
N ALA A 70 -6.91 26.46 -8.26
CA ALA A 70 -7.39 25.91 -9.51
C ALA A 70 -8.91 25.76 -9.46
N GLU A 71 -9.60 26.47 -10.34
CA GLU A 71 -11.02 26.25 -10.58
C GLU A 71 -11.22 25.12 -11.59
N MET A 72 -12.17 24.22 -11.31
CA MET A 72 -12.56 23.17 -12.23
C MET A 72 -13.25 23.79 -13.45
N ASP A 73 -12.91 23.33 -14.66
CA ASP A 73 -13.58 23.80 -15.88
C ASP A 73 -15.09 23.55 -15.78
N ALA A 74 -15.89 24.56 -16.14
CA ALA A 74 -17.35 24.56 -16.04
C ALA A 74 -18.02 23.39 -16.79
N GLY A 75 -17.35 22.77 -17.77
CA GLY A 75 -17.81 21.55 -18.44
C GLY A 75 -17.83 20.30 -17.54
N PHE A 76 -17.13 20.31 -16.41
CA PHE A 76 -17.06 19.19 -15.45
C PHE A 76 -17.91 19.39 -14.20
N THR A 77 -18.61 20.52 -14.07
CA THR A 77 -19.61 20.77 -13.00
C THR A 77 -20.57 19.60 -12.74
N PRO A 78 -21.01 18.81 -13.76
CA PRO A 78 -21.87 17.65 -13.52
C PRO A 78 -21.23 16.51 -12.72
N LEU A 79 -19.90 16.46 -12.59
CA LEU A 79 -19.19 15.42 -11.85
C LEU A 79 -19.23 15.63 -10.33
N ASP A 80 -19.32 16.89 -9.86
CA ASP A 80 -19.47 17.19 -8.43
C ASP A 80 -20.77 16.64 -7.87
N ALA A 81 -21.82 16.59 -8.69
CA ALA A 81 -23.11 15.99 -8.32
C ALA A 81 -23.05 14.47 -8.09
N LEU A 82 -21.97 13.80 -8.53
CA LEU A 82 -21.77 12.36 -8.35
C LEU A 82 -20.98 12.00 -7.09
N LEU A 83 -20.44 12.99 -6.37
CA LEU A 83 -19.66 12.82 -5.14
C LEU A 83 -20.49 13.09 -3.86
N GLY A 84 -21.79 13.38 -4.01
CA GLY A 84 -22.75 13.62 -2.92
C GLY A 84 -23.34 12.35 -2.32
#